data_AF-A0A383BGQ9-F1
#
_entry.id   AF-A0A383BGQ9-F1
#
_cell.length_a   1.000
_cell.length_b   1.000
_cell.length_c   1.000
_cell.angle_alpha   90.00
_cell.angle_beta   90.00
_cell.angle_gamma   90.00
#
_symmetry.space_group_name_H-M   'P 1'
#
loop_
_entity.id
_entity.type
_entity.pdbx_description
1 polymer ?
#
loop_
_entity_poly.entity_id
_entity_poly.type
_entity_poly.pdbx_seq_one_letter_code
_entity_poly.pdbx_strand_id
1 'polypeptide(L)'
;MFKNNLLKLRKKMKENNIDLAVITDDDSLYYFTGYQYFVHMEFGRPTILLVPKDDESTLITPLLDVFLVPEDAPVKKIETWNDGVGNEWREFLPKFIKQNINIACEKY
;
A
#
# COMPACT_ATOMS: atom_id res chain seq x y z
N MET A 1 -8.35 -13.42 -6.51
CA MET A 1 -9.29 -12.92 -5.48
C MET A 1 -9.00 -11.48 -5.10
N PHE A 2 -7.75 -11.18 -4.72
CA PHE A 2 -7.25 -9.86 -4.32
C PHE A 2 -7.55 -8.72 -5.31
N LYS A 3 -7.33 -8.94 -6.62
CA LYS A 3 -7.65 -7.97 -7.67
C LYS A 3 -9.11 -7.51 -7.64
N ASN A 4 -10.05 -8.43 -7.39
CA ASN A 4 -11.48 -8.09 -7.31
C ASN A 4 -11.79 -7.25 -6.08
N ASN A 5 -11.11 -7.49 -4.97
CA ASN A 5 -11.24 -6.68 -3.75
C ASN A 5 -10.79 -5.23 -4.01
N LEU A 6 -9.64 -5.05 -4.67
CA LEU A 6 -9.17 -3.72 -5.07
C LEU A 6 -10.12 -3.02 -6.06
N LEU A 7 -10.72 -3.75 -7.01
CA LEU A 7 -11.71 -3.18 -7.91
C LEU A 7 -12.97 -2.70 -7.16
N LYS A 8 -13.44 -3.47 -6.17
CA LYS A 8 -14.53 -3.06 -5.28
C LYS A 8 -14.17 -1.81 -4.48
N LEU A 9 -12.95 -1.77 -3.92
CA LEU A 9 -12.45 -0.60 -3.19
C LEU A 9 -12.44 0.64 -4.10
N ARG A 10 -11.82 0.57 -5.29
CA ARG A 10 -11.81 1.69 -6.25
C ARG A 10 -13.20 2.15 -6.64
N LYS A 11 -14.14 1.23 -6.87
CA LYS A 11 -15.54 1.59 -7.15
C LYS A 11 -16.13 2.41 -6.00
N LYS A 12 -15.93 1.97 -4.76
CA LYS A 12 -16.44 2.67 -3.57
C LYS A 12 -15.74 4.02 -3.37
N MET A 13 -14.45 4.10 -3.64
CA MET A 13 -13.69 5.36 -3.59
C MET A 13 -14.26 6.40 -4.58
N LYS A 14 -14.56 5.98 -5.82
CA LYS A 14 -15.20 6.85 -6.83
C LYS A 14 -16.57 7.36 -6.37
N GLU A 15 -17.39 6.49 -5.79
CA GLU A 15 -18.70 6.85 -5.25
C GLU A 15 -18.61 7.87 -4.09
N ASN A 16 -17.51 7.87 -3.33
CA ASN A 16 -17.32 8.71 -2.15
C ASN A 16 -16.33 9.86 -2.37
N ASN A 17 -15.96 10.16 -3.62
CA ASN A 17 -14.99 11.19 -3.97
C ASN A 17 -13.63 11.05 -3.24
N ILE A 18 -13.13 9.83 -3.10
CA ILE A 18 -11.80 9.54 -2.52
C ILE A 18 -10.83 9.27 -3.67
N ASP A 19 -9.70 9.96 -3.68
CA ASP A 19 -8.69 9.89 -4.74
C ASP A 19 -7.63 8.82 -4.47
N LEU A 20 -7.24 8.65 -3.20
CA LEU A 20 -6.20 7.74 -2.77
C LEU A 20 -6.60 7.05 -1.47
N ALA A 21 -6.48 5.72 -1.41
CA ALA A 21 -6.48 4.99 -0.15
C ALA A 21 -5.03 4.67 0.24
N VAL A 22 -4.68 4.97 1.49
CA VAL A 22 -3.42 4.61 2.13
C VAL A 22 -3.73 3.54 3.17
N ILE A 23 -3.24 2.33 2.92
CA ILE A 23 -3.55 1.12 3.70
C ILE A 23 -2.26 0.64 4.36
N THR A 24 -2.33 0.44 5.68
CA THR A 24 -1.18 0.05 6.51
C THR A 24 -1.54 -1.03 7.53
N ASP A 25 -2.83 -1.33 7.70
CA ASP A 25 -3.26 -2.46 8.53
C ASP A 25 -2.88 -3.79 7.86
N ASP A 26 -2.37 -4.73 8.66
CA ASP A 26 -1.85 -6.01 8.20
C ASP A 26 -2.96 -6.88 7.56
N ASP A 27 -4.16 -6.90 8.13
CA ASP A 27 -5.28 -7.70 7.62
C ASP A 27 -5.79 -7.13 6.31
N SER A 28 -5.92 -5.81 6.20
CA SER A 28 -6.25 -5.15 4.93
C SER A 28 -5.19 -5.36 3.87
N LEU A 29 -3.90 -5.26 4.21
CA LEU A 29 -2.79 -5.52 3.29
C LEU A 29 -2.92 -6.92 2.70
N TYR A 30 -3.08 -7.94 3.55
CA TYR A 30 -3.30 -9.31 3.11
C TYR A 30 -4.58 -9.44 2.27
N TYR A 31 -5.68 -8.84 2.70
CA TYR A 31 -6.97 -8.90 2.00
C TYR A 31 -6.92 -8.31 0.57
N PHE A 32 -6.08 -7.30 0.34
CA PHE A 32 -5.95 -6.65 -0.97
C PHE A 32 -4.80 -7.15 -1.83
N THR A 33 -3.80 -7.82 -1.24
CA THR A 33 -2.57 -8.18 -1.97
C THR A 33 -2.18 -9.64 -1.85
N GLY A 34 -2.68 -10.36 -0.86
CA GLY A 34 -2.19 -11.69 -0.48
C GLY A 34 -0.81 -11.68 0.17
N TYR A 35 -0.20 -10.50 0.34
CA TYR A 35 1.10 -10.35 0.96
C TYR A 35 0.96 -10.56 2.47
N GLN A 36 1.62 -11.61 2.96
CA GLN A 36 1.70 -11.90 4.38
C GLN A 36 3.04 -11.42 4.92
N TYR A 37 2.98 -10.49 5.87
CA TYR A 37 4.15 -9.91 6.50
C TYR A 37 4.88 -10.93 7.39
N PHE A 38 6.21 -10.97 7.31
CA PHE A 38 7.04 -12.04 7.91
C PHE A 38 7.40 -11.80 9.37
N VAL A 39 7.46 -10.55 9.81
CA VAL A 39 8.04 -10.19 11.10
C VAL A 39 7.07 -9.30 11.85
N HIS A 40 6.13 -9.89 12.61
CA HIS A 40 5.25 -9.19 13.56
C HIS A 40 6.00 -8.48 14.72
N MET A 41 7.32 -8.25 14.62
CA MET A 41 8.02 -7.38 15.55
C MET A 41 7.86 -5.94 15.06
N GLU A 42 7.19 -5.10 15.87
CA GLU A 42 6.97 -3.67 15.64
C GLU A 42 8.29 -2.87 15.67
N PHE A 43 9.15 -3.04 14.66
CA PHE A 43 10.36 -2.23 14.50
C PHE A 43 10.10 -0.89 13.79
N GLY A 44 8.84 -0.45 13.71
CA GLY A 44 8.49 0.76 12.96
C GLY A 44 8.82 0.63 11.47
N ARG A 45 8.69 -0.58 10.91
CA ARG A 45 8.91 -0.87 9.49
C ARG A 45 7.58 -0.96 8.76
N PRO A 46 7.03 0.14 8.23
CA PRO A 46 5.74 0.11 7.59
C PRO A 46 5.81 -0.60 6.23
N THR A 47 4.81 -1.45 6.00
CA THR A 47 4.34 -1.77 4.66
C THR A 47 3.17 -0.85 4.35
N ILE A 48 3.19 -0.19 3.18
CA ILE A 48 2.15 0.77 2.79
C ILE A 48 1.63 0.38 1.42
N LEU A 49 0.34 0.09 1.33
CA LEU A 49 -0.35 -0.08 0.05
C LEU A 49 -1.05 1.21 -0.33
N LEU A 50 -0.69 1.72 -1.50
CA LEU A 50 -1.27 2.91 -2.10
C LEU A 50 -2.20 2.50 -3.23
N VAL A 51 -3.48 2.82 -3.08
CA VAL A 51 -4.52 2.49 -4.07
C VAL A 51 -5.12 3.78 -4.61
N PRO A 52 -4.70 4.27 -5.79
CA PRO A 52 -5.37 5.37 -6.45
C PRO A 52 -6.71 4.91 -7.07
N LYS A 53 -7.71 5.81 -7.12
CA LYS A 53 -9.04 5.49 -7.67
C LYS A 53 -9.01 5.14 -9.17
N ASP A 54 -8.07 5.71 -9.92
CA ASP A 54 -8.02 5.67 -11.40
C ASP A 54 -6.74 5.04 -11.98
N ASP A 55 -5.84 4.52 -11.13
CA ASP A 55 -4.58 3.90 -11.57
C ASP A 55 -4.30 2.61 -10.79
N GLU A 56 -3.24 1.90 -11.16
CA GLU A 56 -2.81 0.67 -10.50
C GLU A 56 -2.14 0.95 -9.14
N SER A 57 -2.17 -0.07 -8.27
CA SER A 57 -1.70 0.07 -6.90
C SER A 57 -0.17 0.01 -6.81
N THR A 58 0.39 0.72 -5.84
CA THR A 58 1.82 0.67 -5.49
C THR A 58 1.99 0.13 -4.07
N LEU A 59 2.91 -0.80 -3.89
CA LEU A 59 3.32 -1.29 -2.57
C LEU A 59 4.66 -0.66 -2.18
N ILE A 60 4.75 -0.08 -1.00
CA ILE A 60 6.02 0.34 -0.39
C ILE A 60 6.30 -0.67 0.73
N THR A 61 7.43 -1.38 0.66
CA THR A 61 7.75 -2.47 1.60
C THR A 61 9.26 -2.51 1.89
N PRO A 62 9.73 -2.96 3.07
CA PRO A 62 11.15 -3.21 3.29
C PRO A 62 11.76 -4.12 2.21
N LEU A 63 13.00 -3.84 1.82
CA LEU A 63 13.70 -4.63 0.79
C LEU A 63 13.81 -6.11 1.16
N LEU A 64 13.98 -6.42 2.45
CA LEU A 64 14.09 -7.80 2.92
C LEU A 64 12.80 -8.60 2.70
N ASP A 65 11.66 -7.93 2.71
CA ASP A 65 10.36 -8.60 2.67
C ASP A 65 9.77 -8.65 1.25
N VAL A 66 10.44 -8.04 0.25
CA VAL A 66 9.95 -8.01 -1.13
C VAL A 66 9.78 -9.40 -1.74
N PHE A 67 10.61 -10.36 -1.33
CA PHE A 67 10.57 -11.75 -1.82
C PHE A 67 9.34 -12.52 -1.36
N LEU A 68 8.59 -11.98 -0.40
CA LEU A 68 7.38 -12.57 0.15
C LEU A 68 6.11 -11.99 -0.47
N VAL A 69 6.24 -10.97 -1.31
CA VAL A 69 5.13 -10.44 -2.09
C VAL A 69 4.75 -11.50 -3.13
N PRO A 70 3.50 -11.99 -3.14
CA PRO A 70 3.07 -12.99 -4.12
C PRO A 70 3.25 -12.48 -5.55
N GLU A 71 3.67 -13.36 -6.47
CA GLU A 71 3.82 -13.00 -7.89
C GLU A 71 2.51 -12.51 -8.52
N ASP A 72 1.37 -13.00 -8.03
CA ASP A 72 0.04 -12.63 -8.50
C ASP A 72 -0.61 -11.48 -7.70
N ALA A 73 0.16 -10.84 -6.80
CA ALA A 73 -0.30 -9.68 -6.07
C ALA A 73 -0.73 -8.57 -7.07
N PRO A 74 -1.93 -8.00 -6.94
CA PRO A 74 -2.48 -7.02 -7.87
C PRO A 74 -1.88 -5.61 -7.68
N VAL A 75 -0.56 -5.52 -7.58
CA VAL A 75 0.23 -4.30 -7.45
C VAL A 75 1.12 -4.16 -8.68
N LYS A 76 1.10 -3.00 -9.33
CA LYS A 76 1.91 -2.77 -10.54
C LYS A 76 3.36 -2.47 -10.17
N LYS A 77 3.53 -1.70 -9.09
CA LYS A 77 4.81 -1.14 -8.69
C LYS A 77 5.09 -1.52 -7.25
N ILE A 78 6.33 -1.94 -7.01
CA ILE A 78 6.85 -2.19 -5.68
C ILE A 78 8.05 -1.27 -5.48
N GLU A 79 7.97 -0.39 -4.49
CA GLU A 79 9.05 0.47 -4.04
C GLU A 79 9.65 -0.15 -2.77
N THR A 80 10.95 -0.38 -2.76
CA THR A 80 11.64 -0.99 -1.64
C THR A 80 12.50 0.03 -0.89
N TRP A 81 12.66 -0.19 0.41
CA TRP A 81 13.46 0.67 1.27
C TRP A 81 14.25 -0.14 2.31
N ASN A 82 15.32 0.44 2.86
CA ASN A 82 16.15 -0.18 3.90
C ASN A 82 16.31 0.77 5.09
N ASP A 83 16.39 0.21 6.29
CA ASP A 83 16.64 0.96 7.53
C ASP A 83 17.92 1.79 7.43
N GLY A 84 17.85 3.07 7.81
CA GLY A 84 19.01 3.97 7.85
C GLY A 84 19.56 4.38 6.49
N VAL A 85 18.90 4.02 5.38
CA VAL A 85 19.30 4.40 4.02
C VAL A 85 18.35 5.47 3.46
N GLY A 86 18.90 6.59 3.02
CA GLY A 86 18.14 7.69 2.44
C GLY A 86 17.06 8.21 3.40
N ASN A 87 15.87 8.46 2.88
CA ASN A 87 14.70 8.80 3.70
C ASN A 87 13.75 7.60 3.91
N GLU A 88 14.23 6.36 3.68
CA GLU A 88 13.44 5.13 3.86
C GLU A 88 12.11 5.17 3.07
N TRP A 89 11.03 4.59 3.61
CA TRP A 89 9.69 4.66 3.04
C TRP A 89 9.18 6.11 2.82
N ARG A 90 9.68 7.08 3.60
CA ARG A 90 9.31 8.50 3.52
C ARG A 90 9.83 9.17 2.26
N GLU A 91 10.74 8.54 1.53
CA GLU A 91 11.15 9.01 0.21
C GLU A 91 10.04 8.83 -0.84
N PHE A 92 9.20 7.81 -0.68
CA PHE A 92 8.23 7.39 -1.69
C PHE A 92 6.84 7.95 -1.45
N LEU A 93 6.34 7.87 -0.21
CA LEU A 93 4.97 8.27 0.13
C LEU A 93 4.61 9.72 -0.33
N PRO A 94 5.46 10.74 -0.13
CA PRO A 94 5.15 12.11 -0.56
C PRO A 94 4.95 12.27 -2.07
N LYS A 95 5.44 11.34 -2.89
CA LYS A 95 5.23 11.35 -4.36
C LYS A 95 3.77 11.09 -4.74
N PHE A 96 3.00 10.49 -3.84
CA PHE A 96 1.59 10.12 -4.04
C PHE A 96 0.61 11.06 -3.33
N ILE A 97 1.01 11.61 -2.19
CA ILE A 97 0.20 12.57 -1.42
C ILE A 97 0.41 13.98 -2.01
N LYS A 98 -0.44 14.33 -2.99
CA LYS A 98 -0.43 15.64 -3.66
C LYS A 98 -1.40 16.62 -2.99
N GLN A 99 -1.34 17.89 -3.38
CA GLN A 99 -2.33 18.89 -2.97
C GLN A 99 -3.70 18.59 -3.62
N ASN A 100 -4.78 18.98 -2.94
CA ASN A 100 -6.15 18.91 -3.43
C ASN A 100 -6.66 17.49 -3.78
N ILE A 101 -6.24 16.47 -3.02
CA ILE A 101 -6.77 15.12 -3.13
C ILE A 101 -7.43 14.68 -1.82
N ASN A 102 -8.49 13.89 -1.92
CA ASN A 102 -9.16 13.27 -0.79
C ASN A 102 -8.51 11.92 -0.49
N ILE A 103 -7.95 11.77 0.71
CA ILE A 103 -7.24 10.57 1.13
C ILE A 103 -8.09 9.82 2.16
N ALA A 104 -8.24 8.51 1.96
CA ALA A 104 -8.77 7.61 2.96
C ALA A 104 -7.61 6.86 3.64
N CYS A 105 -7.67 6.76 4.96
CA CYS A 105 -6.78 5.93 5.76
C CYS A 105 -7.61 5.17 6.79
N GLU A 106 -7.05 4.06 7.27
CA GLU A 106 -7.68 3.21 8.28
C GLU A 106 -7.69 3.93 9.62
N LYS A 107 -8.76 3.72 10.39
CA LYS A 107 -8.83 4.25 11.76
C LYS A 107 -8.00 3.34 12.67
N TYR A 108 -7.26 3.97 13.58
CA TYR A 108 -6.49 3.31 14.63
C TYR A 108 -7.35 2.41 15.51
#